data_AF-A0AAU9NQI0-F1
#
_entry.id   AF-A0AAU9NQI0-F1
#
_cell.length_a   1.000
_cell.length_b   1.000
_cell.length_c   1.000
_cell.angle_alpha   90.00
_cell.angle_beta   90.00
_cell.angle_gamma   90.00
#
_symmetry.space_group_name_H-M   'P 1'
#
loop_
_entity.id
_entity.type
_entity.pdbx_description
1 polymer ?
#
loop_
_entity_poly.entity_id
_entity_poly.type
_entity_poly.pdbx_seq_one_letter_code
_entity_poly.pdbx_strand_id
1 'polypeptide(L)'
;MRMANHVRIDYDDWRKIPIQKKEDMYSMVKAKFVIHPAETTRAYDSSLTIDQIVAQQTEKDNRVNPTQFKKLVTHWFTQKYQSMCDLRRKIRAKMEEPHVSWIKSFA
;
A
#
# COMPACT_ATOMS: atom_id res chain seq x y z
N MET A 1 26.92 18.20 -23.03
CA MET A 1 25.55 18.14 -23.59
C MET A 1 24.57 18.45 -22.45
N ARG A 2 24.03 19.67 -22.36
CA ARG A 2 23.05 20.06 -21.32
C ARG A 2 21.65 19.75 -21.85
N MET A 3 20.92 18.84 -21.20
CA MET A 3 19.57 18.46 -21.61
C MET A 3 18.59 19.61 -21.33
N ALA A 4 18.00 20.16 -22.39
CA ALA A 4 17.30 21.44 -22.42
C ALA A 4 15.93 21.51 -21.68
N ASN A 5 15.49 20.45 -21.00
CA ASN A 5 14.11 20.38 -20.48
C ASN A 5 14.02 20.12 -18.96
N HIS A 6 15.01 20.52 -18.17
CA HIS A 6 14.85 20.49 -16.72
C HIS A 6 14.07 21.74 -16.29
N VAL A 7 12.76 21.58 -16.11
CA VAL A 7 11.94 22.50 -15.28
C VAL A 7 12.73 22.71 -14.00
N ARG A 8 13.14 23.96 -13.73
CA ARG A 8 13.80 24.27 -12.47
C ARG A 8 12.83 23.91 -11.36
N ILE A 9 13.28 23.08 -10.42
CA ILE A 9 12.54 22.88 -9.18
C ILE A 9 12.79 24.14 -8.36
N ASP A 10 12.08 25.22 -8.68
CA ASP A 10 12.20 26.54 -8.03
C ASP A 10 11.58 26.56 -6.62
N TYR A 11 11.17 25.39 -6.11
CA TYR A 11 10.50 25.23 -4.84
C TYR A 11 11.23 24.19 -4.00
N ASP A 12 11.90 24.65 -2.96
CA ASP A 12 12.56 23.79 -1.96
C ASP A 12 11.55 23.02 -1.07
N ASP A 13 10.27 23.40 -1.12
CA ASP A 13 9.21 22.81 -0.30
C ASP A 13 7.93 22.62 -1.13
N TRP A 14 7.37 21.41 -1.09
CA TRP A 14 6.11 21.02 -1.72
C TRP A 14 4.93 21.94 -1.36
N ARG A 15 4.96 22.52 -0.15
CA ARG A 15 3.92 23.45 0.33
C ARG A 15 3.88 24.75 -0.44
N LYS A 16 5.01 25.17 -1.02
CA LYS A 16 5.15 26.43 -1.77
C LYS A 16 4.74 26.29 -3.24
N ILE A 17 4.52 25.07 -3.72
CA ILE A 17 4.11 24.81 -5.11
C ILE A 17 2.63 25.18 -5.27
N PRO A 18 2.27 26.01 -6.27
CA PRO A 18 0.87 26.29 -6.60
C PRO A 18 0.09 25.01 -6.93
N ILE A 19 -1.17 24.91 -6.48
CA ILE A 19 -2.01 23.71 -6.63
C ILE A 19 -2.09 23.26 -8.09
N GLN A 20 -2.22 24.21 -9.03
CA GLN A 20 -2.27 23.96 -10.47
C GLN A 20 -1.00 23.27 -11.00
N LYS A 21 0.14 23.45 -10.34
CA LYS A 21 1.44 22.86 -10.74
C LYS A 21 1.81 21.60 -9.97
N LYS A 22 1.05 21.25 -8.91
CA LYS A 22 1.35 20.07 -8.09
C LYS A 22 1.12 18.78 -8.87
N GLU A 23 0.08 18.72 -9.70
CA GLU A 23 -0.24 17.52 -10.46
C GLU A 23 0.80 17.21 -11.53
N ASP A 24 1.29 18.25 -12.23
CA ASP A 24 2.38 18.12 -13.20
C ASP A 24 3.69 17.68 -12.51
N MET A 25 4.02 18.28 -11.37
CA MET A 25 5.18 17.89 -10.56
C MET A 25 5.07 16.45 -10.05
N TYR A 26 3.87 16.04 -9.62
CA TYR A 26 3.61 14.68 -9.17
C TYR A 26 3.74 13.67 -10.30
N SER A 27 3.26 14.03 -11.49
CA SER A 27 3.42 13.24 -12.72
C SER A 27 4.89 13.07 -13.09
N MET A 28 5.71 14.12 -12.96
CA MET A 28 7.16 14.02 -13.15
C MET A 28 7.84 13.10 -12.14
N VAL A 29 7.42 13.14 -10.86
CA VAL A 29 7.93 12.23 -9.82
C VAL A 29 7.53 10.79 -10.13
N LYS A 30 6.27 10.51 -10.45
CA LYS A 30 5.82 9.17 -10.87
C LYS A 30 6.52 8.65 -12.13
N ALA A 31 6.86 9.53 -13.07
CA ALA A 31 7.60 9.14 -14.27
C ALA A 31 9.08 8.85 -13.99
N LYS A 32 9.69 9.56 -13.04
CA LYS A 32 11.10 9.36 -12.65
C LYS A 32 11.30 8.23 -11.64
N PHE A 33 10.31 7.98 -10.79
CA PHE A 33 10.34 6.96 -9.76
C PHE A 33 9.24 5.95 -10.04
N VAL A 34 9.62 4.70 -10.26
CA VAL A 34 8.64 3.61 -10.39
C VAL A 34 8.04 3.35 -9.01
N ILE A 35 6.97 4.08 -8.69
CA ILE A 35 6.13 3.76 -7.54
C ILE A 35 5.29 2.57 -7.97
N HIS A 36 5.83 1.37 -7.78
CA HIS A 36 5.05 0.15 -7.98
C HIS A 36 3.79 0.26 -7.13
N PRO A 37 2.58 0.17 -7.70
CA PRO A 37 1.41 -0.04 -6.87
C PRO A 37 1.74 -1.26 -6.03
N ALA A 38 1.69 -1.13 -4.70
CA ALA A 38 1.84 -2.27 -3.82
C ALA A 38 0.87 -3.33 -4.35
N GLU A 39 1.40 -4.43 -4.87
CA GLU A 39 0.59 -5.50 -5.45
C GLU A 39 -0.32 -5.99 -4.32
N THR A 40 -1.54 -5.47 -4.29
CA THR A 40 -2.57 -5.85 -3.32
C THR A 40 -3.26 -7.15 -3.73
N THR A 41 -2.63 -7.93 -4.62
CA THR A 41 -2.88 -9.36 -4.71
C THR A 41 -2.72 -9.91 -3.31
N ARG A 42 -3.76 -10.58 -2.81
CA ARG A 42 -3.74 -11.20 -1.49
C ARG A 42 -2.36 -11.83 -1.31
N ALA A 43 -1.60 -11.45 -0.28
CA ALA A 43 -0.31 -12.08 0.03
C ALA A 43 -0.44 -13.60 0.33
N TYR A 44 -1.65 -14.13 0.19
CA TYR A 44 -2.05 -15.46 0.52
C TYR A 44 -3.15 -15.94 -0.46
N ASP A 45 -2.93 -17.11 -1.07
CA ASP A 45 -3.81 -17.76 -2.03
C ASP A 45 -4.94 -18.54 -1.33
N SER A 46 -6.16 -18.02 -1.38
CA SER A 46 -7.35 -18.63 -0.75
C SER A 46 -7.76 -20.00 -1.29
N SER A 47 -7.13 -20.49 -2.37
CA SER A 47 -7.34 -21.86 -2.84
C SER A 47 -6.56 -22.91 -2.05
N LEU A 48 -5.54 -22.49 -1.28
CA LEU A 48 -4.73 -23.39 -0.47
C LEU A 48 -5.43 -23.74 0.85
N THR A 49 -5.21 -24.96 1.35
CA THR A 49 -5.68 -25.37 2.67
C THR A 49 -4.81 -24.76 3.76
N ILE A 50 -5.35 -24.56 4.97
CA ILE A 50 -4.62 -23.99 6.12
C ILE A 50 -3.25 -24.65 6.33
N ASP A 51 -3.19 -25.98 6.23
CA ASP A 51 -1.95 -26.73 6.45
C ASP A 51 -0.90 -26.50 5.36
N GLN A 52 -1.32 -26.28 4.09
CA GLN A 52 -0.40 -25.94 3.00
C GLN A 52 0.24 -24.56 3.21
N ILE A 53 -0.52 -23.59 3.73
CA ILE A 53 -0.01 -22.24 4.06
C ILE A 53 1.03 -22.32 5.15
N VAL A 54 0.71 -23.09 6.20
CA VAL A 54 1.60 -23.23 7.35
C VAL A 54 2.89 -23.89 6.89
N ALA A 55 2.81 -25.00 6.15
CA ALA A 55 3.97 -25.70 5.59
C ALA A 55 4.83 -24.76 4.72
N GLN A 56 4.22 -24.06 3.75
CA GLN A 56 4.94 -23.16 2.85
C GLN A 56 5.72 -22.06 3.61
N GLN A 57 5.17 -21.55 4.70
CA GLN A 57 5.81 -20.50 5.48
C GLN A 57 6.88 -21.05 6.43
N THR A 58 6.61 -22.16 7.11
CA THR A 58 7.54 -22.76 8.08
C THR A 58 8.72 -23.48 7.42
N GLU A 59 8.56 -23.95 6.17
CA GLU A 59 9.66 -24.51 5.37
C GLU A 59 10.62 -23.41 4.90
N LYS A 60 10.11 -22.21 4.62
CA LYS A 60 10.90 -21.07 4.12
C LYS A 60 11.57 -20.27 5.24
N ASP A 61 10.94 -20.14 6.40
CA ASP A 61 11.40 -19.29 7.49
C ASP A 61 11.41 -20.02 8.83
N ASN A 62 12.61 -20.32 9.33
CA ASN A 62 12.82 -21.01 10.60
C ASN A 62 12.48 -20.17 11.84
N ARG A 63 12.23 -18.86 11.69
CA ARG A 63 11.81 -17.98 12.79
C ARG A 63 10.32 -18.09 13.08
N VAL A 64 9.56 -18.68 12.16
CA VAL A 64 8.10 -18.81 12.29
C VAL A 64 7.77 -20.03 13.12
N ASN A 65 7.20 -19.82 14.30
CA ASN A 65 6.69 -20.92 15.14
C ASN A 65 5.44 -21.54 14.47
N PRO A 66 5.48 -22.83 14.06
CA PRO A 66 4.38 -23.45 13.31
C PRO A 66 3.05 -23.44 14.07
N THR A 67 3.09 -23.68 15.38
CA THR A 67 1.90 -23.76 16.24
C THR A 67 1.24 -22.40 16.39
N GLN A 68 2.02 -21.34 16.61
CA GLN A 68 1.49 -19.97 16.68
C GLN A 68 0.97 -19.51 15.33
N PHE A 69 1.69 -19.80 14.26
CA PHE A 69 1.30 -19.42 12.90
C PHE A 69 0.01 -20.13 12.49
N LYS A 70 -0.14 -21.42 12.78
CA LYS A 70 -1.38 -22.17 12.53
C LYS A 70 -2.59 -21.55 13.23
N LYS A 71 -2.44 -21.12 14.50
CA LYS A 71 -3.53 -20.42 15.22
C LYS A 71 -3.93 -19.11 14.54
N LEU A 72 -2.95 -18.32 14.10
CA LEU A 72 -3.21 -17.06 13.39
C LEU A 72 -3.91 -17.30 12.06
N VAL A 73 -3.44 -18.27 11.28
CA VAL A 73 -4.02 -18.63 9.99
C VAL A 73 -5.46 -19.10 10.18
N THR A 74 -5.73 -20.03 11.09
CA THR A 74 -7.11 -20.48 11.38
C THR A 74 -8.04 -19.33 11.77
N HIS A 75 -7.54 -18.39 12.57
CA HIS A 75 -8.30 -17.20 12.96
C HIS A 75 -8.64 -16.30 11.77
N TRP A 76 -7.68 -16.04 10.88
CA TRP A 76 -7.92 -15.26 9.65
C TRP A 76 -8.91 -15.93 8.69
N PHE A 77 -8.96 -17.25 8.70
CA PHE A 77 -9.88 -18.05 7.88
C PHE A 77 -11.31 -18.13 8.42
N THR A 78 -11.56 -17.60 9.62
CA THR A 78 -12.92 -17.55 10.17
C THR A 78 -13.78 -16.58 9.38
N GLN A 79 -15.01 -16.98 9.04
CA GLN A 79 -15.95 -16.19 8.23
C GLN A 79 -16.15 -14.76 8.73
N LYS A 80 -16.17 -14.57 10.06
CA LYS A 80 -16.25 -13.25 10.71
C LYS A 80 -15.10 -12.33 10.29
N TYR A 81 -13.87 -12.84 10.33
CA TYR A 81 -12.68 -12.07 9.98
C TYR A 81 -12.60 -11.79 8.49
N GLN A 82 -12.92 -12.77 7.66
CA GLN A 82 -12.99 -12.59 6.20
C GLN A 82 -13.98 -11.48 5.82
N SER A 83 -15.19 -11.52 6.39
CA SER A 83 -16.22 -10.49 6.18
C SER A 83 -15.75 -9.09 6.60
N MET A 84 -15.07 -8.97 7.75
CA MET A 84 -14.51 -7.70 8.22
C MET A 84 -13.40 -7.19 7.29
N CYS A 85 -12.52 -8.07 6.81
CA CYS A 85 -11.46 -7.73 5.88
C CYS A 85 -12.02 -7.28 4.53
N ASP A 86 -13.04 -7.96 4.00
CA ASP A 86 -13.76 -7.56 2.78
C ASP A 86 -14.40 -6.18 2.93
N LEU A 87 -15.08 -5.93 4.06
CA LEU A 87 -15.69 -4.63 4.34
C LEU A 87 -14.64 -3.51 4.37
N ARG A 88 -13.56 -3.69 5.14
CA ARG A 88 -12.46 -2.71 5.22
C ARG A 88 -11.79 -2.47 3.87
N ARG A 89 -11.66 -3.51 3.04
CA ARG A 89 -11.15 -3.38 1.67
C ARG A 89 -12.07 -2.53 0.80
N LYS A 90 -13.38 -2.78 0.84
CA LYS A 90 -14.38 -1.98 0.12
C LYS A 90 -14.38 -0.52 0.59
N ILE A 91 -14.20 -0.27 1.89
CA ILE A 91 -14.06 1.09 2.44
C ILE A 91 -12.80 1.76 1.89
N ARG A 92 -11.63 1.10 1.95
CA ARG A 92 -10.39 1.64 1.41
C ARG A 92 -10.45 1.89 -0.10
N ALA A 93 -11.09 1.00 -0.86
CA ALA A 93 -11.24 1.17 -2.32
C ALA A 93 -12.13 2.38 -2.69
N LYS A 94 -13.04 2.78 -1.78
CA LYS A 94 -13.87 3.99 -1.94
C LYS A 94 -13.21 5.23 -1.35
N MET A 95 -12.14 5.06 -0.57
CA MET A 95 -11.35 6.16 -0.08
C MET A 95 -10.50 6.63 -1.24
N GLU A 96 -10.91 7.73 -1.88
CA GLU A 96 -9.92 8.57 -2.56
C GLU A 96 -8.95 8.98 -1.45
N GLU A 97 -7.68 8.58 -1.54
CA GLU A 97 -6.66 9.15 -0.67
C GLU A 97 -6.72 10.65 -0.94
N PRO A 98 -7.20 11.50 0.01
CA PRO A 98 -6.97 12.91 -0.17
C PRO A 98 -5.45 13.00 -0.20
N HIS A 99 -4.89 13.41 -1.34
CA HIS A 99 -3.56 13.99 -1.35
C HIS A 99 -3.58 14.94 -0.17
N VAL A 100 -2.81 14.63 0.88
CA VAL A 100 -2.93 15.31 2.16
C VAL A 100 -2.50 16.77 1.98
N SER A 101 -3.41 17.60 1.46
CA SER A 101 -3.48 19.02 1.78
C SER A 101 -3.95 19.03 3.22
N TRP A 102 -2.99 18.91 4.14
CA TRP A 102 -3.23 19.12 5.56
C TRP A 102 -3.86 20.51 5.73
N ILE A 103 -5.19 20.59 5.71
CA ILE A 103 -5.90 21.72 6.30
C ILE A 103 -5.95 21.37 7.77
N LYS A 104 -4.92 21.81 8.50
CA LYS A 104 -4.95 21.83 9.95
C LYS A 104 -5.99 22.87 10.34
N SER A 105 -7.23 22.44 10.59
CA SER A 105 -8.27 23.30 11.14
C SER A 105 -7.78 23.82 12.49
N PHE A 106 -7.58 25.13 12.59
CA PHE A 106 -7.50 25.81 13.87
C PHE A 106 -8.90 26.29 14.20
N ALA A 107 -9.52 25.65 15.18
CA ALA A 107 -10.66 26.16 15.94
C ALA A 107 -10.50 25.66 17.38
#